data_AF-A0A5B0MFL8-F1
#
_entry.id   AF-A0A5B0MFL8-F1
#
_cell.length_a   1.000
_cell.length_b   1.000
_cell.length_c   1.000
_cell.angle_alpha   90.00
_cell.angle_beta   90.00
_cell.angle_gamma   90.00
#
_symmetry.space_group_name_H-M   'P 1'
#
loop_
_entity.id
_entity.type
_entity.pdbx_description
1 polymer ?
#
loop_
_entity_poly.entity_id
_entity_poly.type
_entity_poly.pdbx_seq_one_letter_code
_entity_poly.pdbx_strand_id
1 'polypeptide(L)'
;MGLLVDEHRSEFTRICDEGIQLCLHQWFRLPEIVTESHIPLLQAFQQFVELQEASQIFHSLDNKPLAKILRPVAWRQHVFSAINRTYIPLIQSNLGANTQSFAYRGHHETAWMVNRFAHVARKHGLSQLCKDSLTRIYTLPNIEISEAFLKLCEQAKVHFENPDDLGSGFEVISHTNLMYFGPSQKSEFHTIKAMFLARLNLHEEASQVFNQAVSTDFQYPKAWAQWGAYQDKLFEKSPENLQLAAGAVNCYLQASGLYKNGKARKLLIRILWLIGMDDASGTIGRAFDSFKGDISVWNWTYFIPQLLSCLSAPREARYAKALLTKIAKAFPKTTIDELFPQKQRAYNAGQRGGGAPLNNSTNHENNSSQTQPASAQQGGPPNTSANPTQNVATLPNHPPQSITPPGPFPFEHADDIMGTLKTQFPS
;
A
#
# COMPACT_ATOMS: atom_id res chain seq x y z
N MET A 1 -34.85 4.24 -49.60
CA MET A 1 -33.69 4.15 -48.67
C MET A 1 -34.00 3.40 -47.39
N GLY A 2 -35.11 3.65 -46.66
CA GLY A 2 -35.39 2.95 -45.39
C GLY A 2 -35.31 1.42 -45.43
N LEU A 3 -35.95 0.76 -46.41
CA LEU A 3 -35.98 -0.71 -46.52
C LEU A 3 -34.58 -1.38 -46.58
N LEU A 4 -33.61 -0.76 -47.26
CA LEU A 4 -32.23 -1.26 -47.32
C LEU A 4 -31.52 -1.19 -45.97
N VAL A 5 -31.85 -0.19 -45.14
CA VAL A 5 -31.27 -0.02 -43.80
C VAL A 5 -31.78 -1.10 -42.85
N ASP A 6 -33.07 -1.44 -42.92
CA ASP A 6 -33.65 -2.52 -42.12
C ASP A 6 -33.18 -3.92 -42.57
N GLU A 7 -32.99 -4.14 -43.88
CA GLU A 7 -32.43 -5.39 -44.41
C GLU A 7 -31.00 -5.62 -43.92
N HIS A 8 -30.11 -4.63 -44.08
CA HIS A 8 -28.74 -4.69 -43.53
C HIS A 8 -28.70 -4.85 -42.00
N ARG A 9 -29.67 -4.30 -41.27
CA ARG A 9 -29.80 -4.45 -39.82
C ARG A 9 -30.18 -5.88 -39.42
N SER A 10 -31.14 -6.49 -40.12
CA SER A 10 -31.56 -7.88 -39.86
C SER A 10 -30.41 -8.86 -40.10
N GLU A 11 -29.65 -8.66 -41.18
CA GLU A 11 -28.47 -9.45 -41.52
C GLU A 11 -27.33 -9.27 -40.50
N PHE A 12 -27.09 -8.04 -40.03
CA PHE A 12 -26.13 -7.76 -38.96
C PHE A 12 -26.49 -8.50 -37.66
N THR A 13 -27.75 -8.49 -37.24
CA THR A 13 -28.19 -9.22 -36.05
C THR A 13 -28.00 -10.74 -36.23
N ARG A 14 -28.39 -11.28 -37.40
CA ARG A 14 -28.19 -12.70 -37.74
C ARG A 14 -26.72 -13.13 -37.62
N ILE A 15 -25.80 -12.34 -38.20
CA ILE A 15 -24.35 -12.63 -38.15
C ILE A 15 -23.81 -12.54 -36.71
N CYS A 16 -24.28 -11.59 -35.90
CA CYS A 16 -23.89 -11.50 -34.49
C CYS A 16 -24.34 -12.73 -33.70
N ASP A 17 -25.59 -13.16 -33.89
CA ASP A 17 -26.16 -14.31 -33.18
C ASP A 17 -25.48 -15.62 -33.61
N GLU A 18 -25.19 -15.80 -34.90
CA GLU A 18 -24.38 -16.93 -35.41
C GLU A 18 -22.96 -16.93 -34.82
N GLY A 19 -22.31 -15.76 -34.72
CA GLY A 19 -21.01 -15.61 -34.05
C GLY A 19 -21.05 -16.00 -32.57
N ILE A 20 -22.09 -15.58 -31.84
CA ILE A 20 -22.31 -15.97 -30.44
C ILE A 20 -22.51 -17.49 -30.31
N GLN A 21 -23.31 -18.11 -31.19
CA GLN A 21 -23.52 -19.57 -31.18
C GLN A 21 -22.22 -20.34 -31.45
N LEU A 22 -21.36 -19.86 -32.36
CA LEU A 22 -20.05 -20.44 -32.60
C LEU A 22 -19.13 -20.34 -31.37
N CYS A 23 -19.11 -19.19 -30.67
CA CYS A 23 -18.36 -19.04 -29.43
C CYS A 23 -18.92 -19.90 -28.28
N LEU A 24 -20.24 -20.06 -28.17
CA LEU A 24 -20.89 -20.97 -27.20
C LEU A 24 -20.51 -22.43 -27.48
N HIS A 25 -20.55 -22.87 -28.74
CA HIS A 25 -20.14 -24.21 -29.12
C HIS A 25 -18.64 -24.46 -28.87
N GLN A 26 -17.78 -23.45 -29.03
CA GLN A 26 -16.37 -23.53 -28.61
C GLN A 26 -16.21 -23.58 -27.09
N TRP A 27 -17.05 -22.87 -26.33
CA TRP A 27 -17.07 -22.91 -24.86
C TRP A 27 -17.41 -24.31 -24.35
N PHE A 28 -18.48 -24.94 -24.85
CA PHE A 28 -18.87 -26.31 -24.48
C PHE A 28 -17.88 -27.41 -24.93
N ARG A 29 -16.88 -27.08 -25.74
CA ARG A 29 -15.76 -27.99 -26.10
C ARG A 29 -14.59 -27.90 -25.13
N LEU A 30 -14.56 -26.89 -24.25
CA LEU A 30 -13.55 -26.76 -23.20
C LEU A 30 -14.00 -27.50 -21.92
N PRO A 31 -13.06 -27.83 -21.00
CA PRO A 31 -13.42 -28.39 -19.71
C PRO A 31 -14.30 -27.45 -18.88
N GLU A 32 -15.18 -27.99 -18.03
CA GLU A 32 -16.03 -27.19 -17.13
C GLU A 32 -15.26 -26.27 -16.17
N ILE A 33 -13.98 -26.61 -15.90
CA ILE A 33 -13.07 -25.78 -15.11
C ILE A 33 -12.55 -24.63 -15.99
N VAL A 34 -12.78 -23.40 -15.56
CA VAL A 34 -12.31 -22.20 -16.27
C VAL A 34 -10.78 -22.16 -16.32
N THR A 35 -10.25 -22.18 -17.53
CA THR A 35 -8.81 -22.11 -17.88
C THR A 35 -8.50 -20.87 -18.71
N GLU A 36 -7.21 -20.58 -18.95
CA GLU A 36 -6.78 -19.47 -19.82
C GLU A 36 -7.34 -19.56 -21.25
N SER A 37 -7.63 -20.76 -21.75
CA SER A 37 -8.29 -20.99 -23.05
C SER A 37 -9.68 -20.37 -23.16
N HIS A 38 -10.34 -20.11 -22.03
CA HIS A 38 -11.64 -19.43 -21.98
C HIS A 38 -11.52 -17.90 -22.11
N ILE A 39 -10.34 -17.31 -21.84
CA ILE A 39 -10.15 -15.85 -21.84
C ILE A 39 -10.41 -15.23 -23.23
N PRO A 40 -9.93 -15.77 -24.36
CA PRO A 40 -10.27 -15.27 -25.68
C PRO A 40 -11.77 -15.37 -26.00
N LEU A 41 -12.45 -16.42 -25.52
CA LEU A 41 -13.90 -16.56 -25.70
C LEU A 41 -14.68 -15.52 -24.90
N LEU A 42 -14.29 -15.25 -23.65
CA LEU A 42 -14.86 -14.15 -22.85
C LEU A 42 -14.65 -12.78 -23.52
N GLN A 43 -13.48 -12.56 -24.13
CA GLN A 43 -13.22 -11.34 -24.90
C GLN A 43 -14.09 -11.25 -26.16
N ALA A 44 -14.33 -12.37 -26.86
CA ALA A 44 -15.22 -12.43 -28.01
C ALA A 44 -16.69 -12.17 -27.61
N PHE A 45 -17.18 -12.78 -26.54
CA PHE A 45 -18.52 -12.50 -26.00
C PHE A 45 -18.69 -11.02 -25.63
N GLN A 46 -17.69 -10.42 -24.98
CA GLN A 46 -17.70 -8.96 -24.72
C GLN A 46 -17.77 -8.18 -26.03
N GLN A 47 -16.99 -8.53 -27.06
CA GLN A 47 -17.05 -7.87 -28.36
C GLN A 47 -18.42 -7.98 -29.04
N PHE A 48 -19.11 -9.12 -28.96
CA PHE A 48 -20.46 -9.28 -29.52
C PHE A 48 -21.52 -8.45 -28.80
N VAL A 49 -21.52 -8.44 -27.46
CA VAL A 49 -22.40 -7.56 -26.67
C VAL A 49 -22.18 -6.10 -27.06
N GLU A 50 -20.92 -5.70 -27.20
CA GLU A 50 -20.55 -4.33 -27.54
C GLU A 50 -20.87 -3.95 -28.99
N LEU A 51 -20.83 -4.91 -29.91
CA LEU A 51 -21.26 -4.73 -31.29
C LEU A 51 -22.78 -4.55 -31.38
N GLN A 52 -23.56 -5.30 -30.59
CA GLN A 52 -25.01 -5.12 -30.47
C GLN A 52 -25.38 -3.79 -29.80
N GLU A 53 -24.73 -3.42 -28.70
CA GLU A 53 -24.89 -2.11 -28.05
C GLU A 53 -24.53 -0.95 -29.01
N ALA A 54 -23.46 -1.08 -29.80
CA ALA A 54 -23.11 -0.08 -30.81
C ALA A 54 -24.19 0.10 -31.89
N SER A 55 -24.79 -1.00 -32.37
CA SER A 55 -25.90 -0.96 -33.32
C SER A 55 -27.14 -0.27 -32.74
N GLN A 56 -27.46 -0.54 -31.46
CA GLN A 56 -28.51 0.18 -30.74
C GLN A 56 -28.20 1.68 -30.59
N ILE A 57 -26.93 2.05 -30.34
CA ILE A 57 -26.49 3.45 -30.30
C ILE A 57 -26.67 4.09 -31.67
N PHE A 58 -26.17 3.51 -32.77
CA PHE A 58 -26.35 4.08 -34.12
C PHE A 58 -27.83 4.33 -34.45
N HIS A 59 -28.72 3.41 -34.10
CA HIS A 59 -30.16 3.59 -34.26
C HIS A 59 -30.73 4.69 -33.35
N SER A 60 -30.25 4.80 -32.11
CA SER A 60 -30.64 5.85 -31.17
C SER A 60 -30.07 7.23 -31.53
N LEU A 61 -29.00 7.31 -32.32
CA LEU A 61 -28.41 8.57 -32.75
C LEU A 61 -29.29 9.32 -33.77
N ASP A 62 -30.14 8.63 -34.52
CA ASP A 62 -31.26 9.23 -35.27
C ASP A 62 -32.34 9.84 -34.35
N ASN A 63 -32.38 9.49 -33.06
CA ASN A 63 -33.40 9.92 -32.09
C ASN A 63 -32.85 10.22 -30.67
N LYS A 64 -31.84 11.12 -30.61
CA LYS A 64 -31.27 11.78 -29.41
C LYS A 64 -30.43 10.88 -28.46
N PRO A 65 -29.41 11.47 -27.78
CA PRO A 65 -28.27 10.68 -27.31
C PRO A 65 -28.42 10.15 -25.89
N LEU A 66 -28.06 8.87 -25.71
CA LEU A 66 -27.81 8.27 -24.40
C LEU A 66 -26.44 7.57 -24.43
N ALA A 67 -25.40 8.30 -24.00
CA ALA A 67 -24.01 7.83 -24.04
C ALA A 67 -23.55 7.37 -22.65
N LYS A 68 -23.59 6.06 -22.38
CA LYS A 68 -22.84 5.42 -21.29
C LYS A 68 -22.67 3.91 -21.55
N ILE A 69 -21.51 3.37 -21.13
CA ILE A 69 -21.08 1.94 -21.22
C ILE A 69 -20.33 1.60 -22.54
N LEU A 70 -19.74 0.39 -22.67
CA LEU A 70 -18.79 -0.18 -23.66
C LEU A 70 -17.29 -0.20 -23.21
N ARG A 71 -16.46 -1.21 -23.59
CA ARG A 71 -14.96 -1.34 -23.57
C ARG A 71 -14.47 -2.76 -24.03
N PRO A 72 -13.89 -2.97 -25.25
CA PRO A 72 -12.45 -2.69 -25.47
C PRO A 72 -12.08 -1.64 -26.54
N VAL A 73 -10.78 -1.32 -26.63
CA VAL A 73 -10.24 -0.11 -27.28
C VAL A 73 -10.30 -0.09 -28.82
N ALA A 74 -10.08 -1.21 -29.51
CA ALA A 74 -9.87 -1.20 -30.97
C ALA A 74 -11.16 -0.94 -31.76
N TRP A 75 -12.21 -1.73 -31.55
CA TRP A 75 -13.49 -1.52 -32.23
C TRP A 75 -14.15 -0.18 -31.83
N ARG A 76 -13.93 0.29 -30.59
CA ARG A 76 -14.37 1.63 -30.15
C ARG A 76 -13.75 2.75 -30.97
N GLN A 77 -12.52 2.63 -31.48
CA GLN A 77 -11.99 3.62 -32.43
C GLN A 77 -12.84 3.65 -33.70
N HIS A 78 -13.27 2.50 -34.23
CA HIS A 78 -14.15 2.43 -35.40
C HIS A 78 -15.54 3.01 -35.11
N VAL A 79 -16.13 2.71 -33.94
CA VAL A 79 -17.46 3.21 -33.61
C VAL A 79 -17.45 4.68 -33.21
N PHE A 80 -16.48 5.18 -32.45
CA PHE A 80 -16.33 6.63 -32.27
C PHE A 80 -15.93 7.34 -33.57
N SER A 81 -15.18 6.71 -34.48
CA SER A 81 -14.93 7.28 -35.83
C SER A 81 -16.21 7.38 -36.66
N ALA A 82 -17.08 6.36 -36.64
CA ALA A 82 -18.38 6.39 -37.31
C ALA A 82 -19.37 7.37 -36.66
N ILE A 83 -19.41 7.45 -35.32
CA ILE A 83 -20.17 8.47 -34.57
C ILE A 83 -19.65 9.87 -34.91
N ASN A 84 -18.34 10.10 -34.94
CA ASN A 84 -17.76 11.37 -35.35
C ASN A 84 -18.10 11.69 -36.81
N ARG A 85 -18.12 10.71 -37.72
CA ARG A 85 -18.52 10.89 -39.13
C ARG A 85 -19.97 11.33 -39.28
N THR A 86 -20.90 10.88 -38.43
CA THR A 86 -22.30 11.35 -38.43
C THR A 86 -22.49 12.67 -37.68
N TYR A 87 -21.74 12.92 -36.60
CA TYR A 87 -21.86 14.16 -35.83
C TYR A 87 -21.13 15.37 -36.43
N ILE A 88 -19.97 15.21 -37.08
CA ILE A 88 -19.18 16.33 -37.62
C ILE A 88 -19.98 17.23 -38.59
N PRO A 89 -20.75 16.70 -39.56
CA PRO A 89 -21.61 17.51 -40.43
C PRO A 89 -22.66 18.32 -39.65
N LEU A 90 -23.20 17.75 -38.56
CA LEU A 90 -24.22 18.39 -37.72
C LEU A 90 -23.65 19.54 -36.85
N ILE A 91 -22.32 19.62 -36.67
CA ILE A 91 -21.66 20.77 -36.03
C ILE A 91 -21.67 21.99 -36.97
N GLN A 92 -21.45 21.75 -38.28
CA GLN A 92 -21.33 22.80 -39.28
C GLN A 92 -22.70 23.39 -39.68
N SER A 93 -23.78 22.60 -39.58
CA SER A 93 -25.15 23.13 -39.60
C SER A 93 -25.46 23.87 -38.29
N ASN A 94 -25.22 25.18 -38.31
CA ASN A 94 -25.26 26.18 -37.23
C ASN A 94 -26.41 26.04 -36.19
N LEU A 95 -26.32 25.06 -35.29
CA LEU A 95 -27.27 24.76 -34.23
C LEU A 95 -26.62 24.98 -32.86
N GLY A 96 -26.80 26.17 -32.29
CA GLY A 96 -26.69 26.52 -30.85
C GLY A 96 -25.49 25.99 -30.03
N ALA A 97 -24.83 26.87 -29.26
CA ALA A 97 -23.61 26.56 -28.49
C ALA A 97 -23.63 25.28 -27.62
N ASN A 98 -24.80 24.78 -27.21
CA ASN A 98 -24.94 23.55 -26.42
C ASN A 98 -24.74 22.26 -27.24
N THR A 99 -24.95 22.29 -28.56
CA THR A 99 -24.90 21.10 -29.43
C THR A 99 -23.46 20.70 -29.80
N GLN A 100 -22.54 21.68 -29.88
CA GLN A 100 -21.14 21.43 -30.26
C GLN A 100 -20.43 20.49 -29.28
N SER A 101 -20.77 20.57 -27.98
CA SER A 101 -20.22 19.71 -26.92
C SER A 101 -20.48 18.21 -27.14
N PHE A 102 -21.57 17.83 -27.83
CA PHE A 102 -21.89 16.41 -28.08
C PHE A 102 -20.95 15.78 -29.12
N ALA A 103 -20.47 16.54 -30.10
CA ALA A 103 -19.58 16.02 -31.12
C ALA A 103 -18.10 15.98 -30.66
N TYR A 104 -17.69 16.92 -29.79
CA TYR A 104 -16.38 16.81 -29.13
C TYR A 104 -16.35 15.69 -28.09
N ARG A 105 -17.48 15.28 -27.48
CA ARG A 105 -17.55 14.11 -26.57
C ARG A 105 -16.99 12.82 -27.21
N GLY A 106 -17.25 12.55 -28.49
CA GLY A 106 -16.68 11.39 -29.19
C GLY A 106 -15.15 11.46 -29.29
N HIS A 107 -14.60 12.66 -29.46
CA HIS A 107 -13.16 12.91 -29.46
C HIS A 107 -12.55 12.83 -28.05
N HIS A 108 -13.25 13.31 -27.01
CA HIS A 108 -12.83 13.18 -25.61
C HIS A 108 -12.79 11.71 -25.14
N GLU A 109 -13.82 10.91 -25.44
CA GLU A 109 -13.81 9.46 -25.18
C GLU A 109 -12.67 8.75 -25.93
N THR A 110 -12.36 9.21 -27.14
CA THR A 110 -11.22 8.70 -27.93
C THR A 110 -9.89 9.02 -27.25
N ALA A 111 -9.69 10.25 -26.75
CA ALA A 111 -8.50 10.63 -25.98
C ALA A 111 -8.37 9.81 -24.68
N TRP A 112 -9.46 9.66 -23.93
CA TRP A 112 -9.53 8.85 -22.71
C TRP A 112 -9.13 7.40 -22.95
N MET A 113 -9.60 6.78 -24.03
CA MET A 113 -9.20 5.42 -24.40
C MET A 113 -7.71 5.33 -24.74
N VAL A 114 -7.17 6.30 -25.46
CA VAL A 114 -5.74 6.33 -25.83
C VAL A 114 -4.86 6.49 -24.59
N ASN A 115 -5.22 7.40 -23.68
CA ASN A 115 -4.57 7.53 -22.37
C ASN A 115 -4.69 6.24 -21.52
N ARG A 116 -5.86 5.60 -21.53
CA ARG A 116 -6.08 4.35 -20.80
C ARG A 116 -5.28 3.18 -21.37
N PHE A 117 -5.16 3.08 -22.69
CA PHE A 117 -4.35 2.08 -23.37
C PHE A 117 -2.86 2.30 -23.10
N ALA A 118 -2.37 3.55 -23.22
CA ALA A 118 -0.99 3.92 -22.87
C ALA A 118 -0.64 3.53 -21.43
N HIS A 119 -1.51 3.86 -20.46
CA HIS A 119 -1.32 3.46 -19.05
C HIS A 119 -1.23 1.94 -18.83
N VAL A 120 -1.96 1.15 -19.62
CA VAL A 120 -1.90 -0.32 -19.58
C VAL A 120 -0.62 -0.82 -20.26
N ALA A 121 -0.29 -0.33 -21.46
CA ALA A 121 0.94 -0.68 -22.18
C ALA A 121 2.19 -0.45 -21.33
N ARG A 122 2.30 0.71 -20.67
CA ARG A 122 3.38 1.02 -19.72
C ARG A 122 3.44 0.01 -18.56
N LYS A 123 2.30 -0.36 -17.96
CA LYS A 123 2.25 -1.39 -16.90
C LYS A 123 2.70 -2.78 -17.34
N HIS A 124 2.63 -3.09 -18.63
CA HIS A 124 3.17 -4.32 -19.22
C HIS A 124 4.62 -4.16 -19.71
N GLY A 125 5.30 -3.04 -19.43
CA GLY A 125 6.68 -2.77 -19.85
C GLY A 125 6.84 -2.39 -21.32
N LEU A 126 5.74 -2.12 -22.04
CA LEU A 126 5.75 -1.80 -23.47
C LEU A 126 5.96 -0.30 -23.72
N SER A 127 7.13 0.22 -23.32
CA SER A 127 7.46 1.66 -23.36
C SER A 127 7.28 2.28 -24.74
N GLN A 128 7.72 1.61 -25.81
CA GLN A 128 7.61 2.13 -27.18
C GLN A 128 6.16 2.25 -27.64
N LEU A 129 5.36 1.18 -27.48
CA LEU A 129 3.92 1.18 -27.78
C LEU A 129 3.17 2.26 -26.98
N CYS A 130 3.61 2.55 -25.75
CA CYS A 130 3.08 3.65 -24.96
C CYS A 130 3.38 5.02 -25.59
N LYS A 131 4.64 5.29 -25.97
CA LYS A 131 5.03 6.52 -26.70
C LYS A 131 4.20 6.68 -27.99
N ASP A 132 4.14 5.63 -28.81
CA ASP A 132 3.43 5.63 -30.11
C ASP A 132 1.91 5.76 -29.97
N SER A 133 1.34 5.31 -28.85
CA SER A 133 -0.06 5.55 -28.54
C SER A 133 -0.30 7.00 -28.12
N LEU A 134 0.58 7.61 -27.31
CA LEU A 134 0.40 8.97 -26.79
C LEU A 134 0.55 10.05 -27.87
N THR A 135 1.28 9.80 -28.95
CA THR A 135 1.35 10.71 -30.11
C THR A 135 0.01 10.81 -30.85
N ARG A 136 -0.79 9.75 -30.87
CA ARG A 136 -2.13 9.74 -31.50
C ARG A 136 -3.08 10.78 -30.92
N ILE A 137 -2.88 11.22 -29.68
CA ILE A 137 -3.72 12.26 -29.05
C ILE A 137 -3.65 13.58 -29.84
N TYR A 138 -2.51 13.89 -30.48
CA TYR A 138 -2.35 15.10 -31.31
C TYR A 138 -3.19 15.08 -32.59
N THR A 139 -3.78 13.94 -32.99
CA THR A 139 -4.71 13.90 -34.14
C THR A 139 -6.13 14.32 -33.78
N LEU A 140 -6.42 14.61 -32.51
CA LEU A 140 -7.76 14.96 -32.04
C LEU A 140 -7.88 16.49 -31.85
N PRO A 141 -8.90 17.15 -32.43
CA PRO A 141 -9.15 18.57 -32.19
C PRO A 141 -9.70 18.81 -30.76
N ASN A 142 -9.39 19.98 -30.19
CA ASN A 142 -9.93 20.48 -28.92
C ASN A 142 -9.82 19.48 -27.75
N ILE A 143 -8.60 19.03 -27.43
CA ILE A 143 -8.32 18.12 -26.32
C ILE A 143 -8.69 18.78 -24.97
N GLU A 144 -9.41 18.04 -24.11
CA GLU A 144 -9.77 18.53 -22.77
C GLU A 144 -8.52 18.62 -21.87
N ILE A 145 -8.48 19.62 -20.97
CA ILE A 145 -7.38 19.85 -20.02
C ILE A 145 -7.08 18.60 -19.17
N SER A 146 -8.12 17.84 -18.80
CA SER A 146 -8.02 16.59 -18.04
C SER A 146 -7.28 15.48 -18.81
N GLU A 147 -7.59 15.32 -20.11
CA GLU A 147 -6.96 14.33 -20.97
C GLU A 147 -5.54 14.74 -21.42
N ALA A 148 -5.31 16.04 -21.63
CA ALA A 148 -3.96 16.58 -21.82
C ALA A 148 -3.08 16.35 -20.59
N PHE A 149 -3.63 16.53 -19.38
CA PHE A 149 -2.95 16.21 -18.13
C PHE A 149 -2.58 14.72 -18.01
N LEU A 150 -3.53 13.81 -18.28
CA LEU A 150 -3.27 12.37 -18.25
C LEU A 150 -2.19 11.96 -19.25
N LYS A 151 -2.20 12.54 -20.47
CA LYS A 151 -1.14 12.34 -21.46
C LYS A 151 0.23 12.74 -20.91
N LEU A 152 0.35 13.96 -20.38
CA LEU A 152 1.62 14.48 -19.84
C LEU A 152 2.13 13.60 -18.69
N CYS A 153 1.25 13.16 -17.79
CA CYS A 153 1.62 12.29 -16.69
C CYS A 153 2.05 10.89 -17.13
N GLU A 154 1.40 10.24 -18.11
CA GLU A 154 1.86 8.94 -18.59
C GLU A 154 3.11 9.06 -19.47
N GLN A 155 3.24 10.13 -20.27
CA GLN A 155 4.48 10.43 -21.01
C GLN A 155 5.67 10.55 -20.04
N ALA A 156 5.55 11.37 -18.99
CA ALA A 156 6.52 11.48 -17.92
C ALA A 156 6.86 10.13 -17.26
N LYS A 157 5.86 9.29 -16.98
CA LYS A 157 6.07 7.97 -16.36
C LYS A 157 6.83 7.01 -17.28
N VAL A 158 6.63 7.04 -18.60
CA VAL A 158 7.42 6.25 -19.57
C VAL A 158 8.88 6.70 -19.59
N HIS A 159 9.14 8.01 -19.68
CA HIS A 159 10.52 8.53 -19.64
C HIS A 159 11.23 8.29 -18.30
N PHE A 160 10.49 8.02 -17.20
CA PHE A 160 11.06 7.68 -15.89
C PHE A 160 11.49 6.20 -15.77
N GLU A 161 10.82 5.31 -16.51
CA GLU A 161 11.13 3.88 -16.57
C GLU A 161 12.41 3.62 -17.38
N ASN A 162 12.62 4.38 -18.47
CA ASN A 162 13.79 4.31 -19.33
C ASN A 162 14.94 5.22 -18.80
N PRO A 163 16.12 4.70 -18.39
CA PRO A 163 17.21 5.53 -17.87
C PRO A 163 17.73 6.59 -18.86
N ASP A 164 17.85 6.23 -20.14
CA ASP A 164 18.46 7.08 -21.18
C ASP A 164 17.58 8.29 -21.55
N ASP A 165 16.26 8.14 -21.39
CA ASP A 165 15.26 9.18 -21.70
C ASP A 165 15.08 10.20 -20.55
N LEU A 166 15.70 9.99 -19.37
CA LEU A 166 15.36 10.69 -18.12
C LEU A 166 15.47 12.23 -18.23
N GLY A 167 16.50 12.73 -18.93
CA GLY A 167 16.68 14.17 -19.18
C GLY A 167 15.53 14.78 -19.98
N SER A 168 15.15 14.13 -21.09
CA SER A 168 14.03 14.58 -21.93
C SER A 168 12.70 14.59 -21.17
N GLY A 169 12.47 13.61 -20.30
CA GLY A 169 11.30 13.57 -19.42
C GLY A 169 11.27 14.73 -18.43
N PHE A 170 12.43 15.09 -17.85
CA PHE A 170 12.53 16.22 -16.93
C PHE A 170 12.30 17.57 -17.62
N GLU A 171 12.83 17.79 -18.83
CA GLU A 171 12.60 19.03 -19.59
C GLU A 171 11.12 19.24 -19.94
N VAL A 172 10.44 18.20 -20.41
CA VAL A 172 8.99 18.24 -20.68
C VAL A 172 8.21 18.61 -19.42
N ILE A 173 8.57 18.04 -18.27
CA ILE A 173 7.95 18.36 -16.99
C ILE A 173 8.23 19.82 -16.58
N SER A 174 9.48 20.26 -16.66
CA SER A 174 9.88 21.57 -16.12
C SER A 174 9.28 22.75 -16.92
N HIS A 175 9.13 22.61 -18.23
CA HIS A 175 8.59 23.65 -19.11
C HIS A 175 7.06 23.60 -19.30
N THR A 176 6.37 22.64 -18.68
CA THR A 176 4.89 22.56 -18.76
C THR A 176 4.24 23.69 -17.96
N ASN A 177 3.41 24.51 -18.62
CA ASN A 177 2.61 25.53 -17.95
C ASN A 177 1.46 24.88 -17.15
N LEU A 178 1.46 25.05 -15.83
CA LEU A 178 0.48 24.45 -14.93
C LEU A 178 -0.77 25.30 -14.67
N MET A 179 -0.87 26.54 -15.19
CA MET A 179 -1.93 27.49 -14.81
C MET A 179 -3.33 26.87 -14.80
N TYR A 180 -3.69 26.16 -15.87
CA TYR A 180 -5.01 25.61 -16.12
C TYR A 180 -5.36 24.31 -15.36
N PHE A 181 -4.41 23.71 -14.63
CA PHE A 181 -4.65 22.46 -13.89
C PHE A 181 -5.25 22.69 -12.50
N GLY A 182 -6.06 21.74 -12.03
CA GLY A 182 -6.60 21.74 -10.67
C GLY A 182 -5.53 21.48 -9.60
N PRO A 183 -5.78 21.77 -8.31
CA PRO A 183 -4.81 21.58 -7.23
C PRO A 183 -4.24 20.15 -7.15
N SER A 184 -5.09 19.13 -7.21
CA SER A 184 -4.66 17.72 -7.15
C SER A 184 -3.83 17.30 -8.38
N GLN A 185 -4.13 17.87 -9.56
CA GLN A 185 -3.34 17.64 -10.78
C GLN A 185 -1.95 18.29 -10.64
N LYS A 186 -1.87 19.53 -10.15
CA LYS A 186 -0.62 20.23 -9.83
C LYS A 186 0.21 19.44 -8.81
N SER A 187 -0.42 18.89 -7.77
CA SER A 187 0.24 18.03 -6.78
C SER A 187 0.78 16.73 -7.37
N GLU A 188 0.02 15.99 -8.19
CA GLU A 188 0.54 14.81 -8.92
C GLU A 188 1.72 15.19 -9.81
N PHE A 189 1.65 16.33 -10.51
CA PHE A 189 2.70 16.80 -11.41
C PHE A 189 3.99 17.19 -10.67
N HIS A 190 3.89 17.98 -9.60
CA HIS A 190 5.03 18.30 -8.74
C HIS A 190 5.62 17.05 -8.08
N THR A 191 4.79 16.08 -7.68
CA THR A 191 5.27 14.78 -7.17
C THR A 191 6.14 14.07 -8.20
N ILE A 192 5.70 14.00 -9.47
CA ILE A 192 6.48 13.38 -10.54
C ILE A 192 7.78 14.18 -10.78
N LYS A 193 7.73 15.52 -10.82
CA LYS A 193 8.93 16.37 -10.93
C LYS A 193 9.97 16.08 -9.83
N ALA A 194 9.52 15.96 -8.58
CA ALA A 194 10.38 15.62 -7.45
C ALA A 194 10.99 14.20 -7.56
N MET A 195 10.25 13.23 -8.13
CA MET A 195 10.78 11.89 -8.41
C MET A 195 11.90 11.91 -9.47
N PHE A 196 11.80 12.75 -10.51
CA PHE A 196 12.89 12.95 -11.47
C PHE A 196 14.13 13.56 -10.80
N LEU A 197 13.98 14.63 -10.02
CA LEU A 197 15.09 15.24 -9.26
C LEU A 197 15.77 14.23 -8.31
N ALA A 198 14.96 13.42 -7.61
CA ALA A 198 15.45 12.33 -6.75
C ALA A 198 16.23 11.24 -7.51
N ARG A 199 15.91 11.01 -8.79
CA ARG A 199 16.63 10.08 -9.67
C ARG A 199 17.94 10.68 -10.19
N LEU A 200 17.98 12.00 -10.39
CA LEU A 200 19.16 12.79 -10.75
C LEU A 200 20.10 13.08 -9.57
N ASN A 201 19.79 12.58 -8.36
CA ASN A 201 20.49 12.85 -7.09
C ASN A 201 20.51 14.33 -6.64
N LEU A 202 19.60 15.16 -7.16
CA LEU A 202 19.41 16.55 -6.74
C LEU A 202 18.55 16.60 -5.46
N HIS A 203 19.17 16.22 -4.34
CA HIS A 203 18.47 15.83 -3.11
C HIS A 203 17.72 16.97 -2.40
N GLU A 204 18.30 18.17 -2.39
CA GLU A 204 17.70 19.35 -1.76
C GLU A 204 16.53 19.88 -2.59
N GLU A 205 16.72 20.09 -3.89
CA GLU A 205 15.67 20.49 -4.83
C GLU A 205 14.48 19.51 -4.84
N ALA A 206 14.75 18.20 -4.85
CA ALA A 206 13.71 17.17 -4.76
C ALA A 206 12.86 17.36 -3.49
N SER A 207 13.50 17.65 -2.36
CA SER A 207 12.82 17.88 -1.08
C SER A 207 11.98 19.17 -1.08
N GLN A 208 12.46 20.23 -1.72
CA GLN A 208 11.70 21.48 -1.90
C GLN A 208 10.47 21.25 -2.80
N VAL A 209 10.61 20.54 -3.91
CA VAL A 209 9.49 20.26 -4.84
C VAL A 209 8.49 19.27 -4.23
N PHE A 210 8.91 18.31 -3.39
CA PHE A 210 7.97 17.49 -2.61
C PHE A 210 7.14 18.32 -1.61
N ASN A 211 7.78 19.27 -0.90
CA ASN A 211 7.05 20.22 -0.03
C ASN A 211 6.05 21.05 -0.84
N GLN A 212 6.44 21.54 -2.03
CA GLN A 212 5.54 22.27 -2.94
C GLN A 212 4.37 21.41 -3.44
N ALA A 213 4.60 20.12 -3.72
CA ALA A 213 3.55 19.19 -4.13
C ALA A 213 2.49 19.03 -3.04
N VAL A 214 2.93 18.86 -1.79
CA VAL A 214 2.08 18.68 -0.61
C VAL A 214 1.35 19.97 -0.23
N SER A 215 2.01 21.13 -0.27
CA SER A 215 1.37 22.41 0.06
C SER A 215 0.33 22.86 -0.98
N THR A 216 0.42 22.36 -2.22
CA THR A 216 -0.56 22.62 -3.28
C THR A 216 -1.87 21.84 -3.04
N ASP A 217 -1.79 20.59 -2.58
CA ASP A 217 -2.95 19.77 -2.21
C ASP A 217 -2.60 18.80 -1.07
N PHE A 218 -2.96 19.20 0.15
CA PHE A 218 -2.74 18.40 1.35
C PHE A 218 -3.54 17.08 1.36
N GLN A 219 -4.64 16.99 0.59
CA GLN A 219 -5.52 15.81 0.56
C GLN A 219 -5.07 14.74 -0.42
N TYR A 220 -3.99 14.96 -1.18
CA TYR A 220 -3.52 14.02 -2.20
C TYR A 220 -2.55 12.95 -1.62
N PRO A 221 -3.00 11.71 -1.36
CA PRO A 221 -2.24 10.72 -0.58
C PRO A 221 -0.98 10.19 -1.27
N LYS A 222 -0.91 10.29 -2.61
CA LYS A 222 0.24 9.79 -3.37
C LYS A 222 1.47 10.70 -3.20
N ALA A 223 1.31 12.02 -3.08
CA ALA A 223 2.45 12.94 -2.84
C ALA A 223 3.15 12.57 -1.53
N TRP A 224 2.40 12.54 -0.43
CA TRP A 224 2.86 12.10 0.88
C TRP A 224 3.55 10.73 0.85
N ALA A 225 2.95 9.74 0.17
CA ALA A 225 3.54 8.39 0.10
C ALA A 225 4.83 8.32 -0.72
N GLN A 226 4.97 9.11 -1.81
CA GLN A 226 6.22 9.18 -2.57
C GLN A 226 7.30 9.98 -1.83
N TRP A 227 6.93 11.05 -1.12
CA TRP A 227 7.87 11.82 -0.32
C TRP A 227 8.41 11.01 0.86
N GLY A 228 7.55 10.28 1.58
CA GLY A 228 7.97 9.33 2.61
C GLY A 228 8.88 8.24 2.06
N ALA A 229 8.54 7.63 0.91
CA ALA A 229 9.38 6.63 0.24
C ALA A 229 10.74 7.18 -0.23
N TYR A 230 10.80 8.48 -0.60
CA TYR A 230 12.04 9.15 -0.93
C TYR A 230 12.93 9.38 0.31
N GLN A 231 12.35 9.85 1.42
CA GLN A 231 13.06 10.03 2.69
C GLN A 231 13.56 8.69 3.27
N ASP A 232 12.74 7.64 3.17
CA ASP A 232 13.06 6.27 3.56
C ASP A 232 14.25 5.70 2.75
N LYS A 233 14.25 5.92 1.43
CA LYS A 233 15.39 5.58 0.54
C LYS A 233 16.66 6.40 0.83
N LEU A 234 16.51 7.64 1.29
CA LEU A 234 17.66 8.46 1.70
C LEU A 234 18.21 8.01 3.07
N PHE A 235 17.33 7.60 3.99
CA PHE A 235 17.70 6.99 5.27
C PHE A 235 18.43 5.64 5.08
N GLU A 236 18.01 4.80 4.13
CA GLU A 236 18.73 3.57 3.76
C GLU A 236 20.18 3.84 3.31
N LYS A 237 20.43 4.97 2.62
CA LYS A 237 21.79 5.44 2.26
C LYS A 237 22.54 6.12 3.41
N SER A 238 21.85 6.59 4.44
CA SER A 238 22.43 7.41 5.52
C SER A 238 21.75 7.13 6.87
N PRO A 239 22.00 5.96 7.49
CA PRO A 239 21.29 5.50 8.69
C PRO A 239 21.52 6.36 9.94
N GLU A 240 22.56 7.20 9.95
CA GLU A 240 22.87 8.12 11.04
C GLU A 240 21.82 9.23 11.21
N ASN A 241 21.11 9.59 10.12
CA ASN A 241 20.18 10.72 10.13
C ASN A 241 18.73 10.27 10.42
N LEU A 242 18.44 10.04 11.70
CA LEU A 242 17.10 9.67 12.20
C LEU A 242 16.01 10.72 11.92
N GLN A 243 16.36 11.98 11.60
CA GLN A 243 15.37 12.98 11.19
C GLN A 243 14.72 12.63 9.84
N LEU A 244 15.43 11.91 8.96
CA LEU A 244 14.86 11.40 7.71
C LEU A 244 13.83 10.30 7.99
N ALA A 245 14.11 9.39 8.93
CA ALA A 245 13.17 8.36 9.36
C ALA A 245 11.93 8.96 10.06
N ALA A 246 12.12 9.95 10.92
CA ALA A 246 11.03 10.70 11.56
C ALA A 246 10.16 11.45 10.52
N GLY A 247 10.78 12.09 9.52
CA GLY A 247 10.09 12.69 8.39
C GLY A 247 9.28 11.66 7.58
N ALA A 248 9.88 10.51 7.28
CA ALA A 248 9.22 9.43 6.54
C ALA A 248 8.00 8.88 7.29
N VAL A 249 8.09 8.68 8.60
CA VAL A 249 6.95 8.27 9.45
C VAL A 249 5.83 9.30 9.41
N ASN A 250 6.12 10.59 9.54
CA ASN A 250 5.09 11.64 9.42
C ASN A 250 4.40 11.58 8.03
N CYS A 251 5.19 11.53 6.95
CA CYS A 251 4.65 11.44 5.59
C CYS A 251 3.80 10.19 5.36
N TYR A 252 4.24 9.03 5.85
CA TYR A 252 3.49 7.78 5.78
C TYR A 252 2.21 7.81 6.62
N LEU A 253 2.22 8.44 7.79
CA LEU A 253 1.01 8.60 8.63
C LEU A 253 -0.03 9.46 7.93
N GLN A 254 0.35 10.63 7.39
CA GLN A 254 -0.52 11.50 6.59
C GLN A 254 -1.11 10.74 5.39
N ALA A 255 -0.27 10.04 4.62
CA ALA A 255 -0.72 9.21 3.51
C ALA A 255 -1.70 8.11 3.95
N SER A 256 -1.45 7.46 5.11
CA SER A 256 -2.26 6.33 5.59
C SER A 256 -3.67 6.73 6.03
N GLY A 257 -3.84 7.93 6.61
CA GLY A 257 -5.15 8.48 6.96
C GLY A 257 -5.98 8.83 5.72
N LEU A 258 -5.32 9.37 4.69
CA LEU A 258 -5.95 9.72 3.41
C LEU A 258 -6.25 8.50 2.51
N TYR A 259 -5.49 7.41 2.62
CA TYR A 259 -5.73 6.18 1.84
C TYR A 259 -6.87 5.32 2.38
N LYS A 260 -8.06 5.47 1.77
CA LYS A 260 -9.24 4.61 1.99
C LYS A 260 -9.13 3.19 1.38
N ASN A 261 -7.93 2.73 1.04
CA ASN A 261 -7.74 1.46 0.34
C ASN A 261 -6.54 0.66 0.89
N GLY A 262 -6.46 -0.62 0.51
CA GLY A 262 -5.43 -1.54 1.01
C GLY A 262 -3.98 -1.18 0.69
N LYS A 263 -3.68 -0.08 -0.01
CA LYS A 263 -2.32 0.46 -0.17
C LYS A 263 -1.79 1.05 1.13
N ALA A 264 -2.66 1.60 1.98
CA ALA A 264 -2.30 2.10 3.31
C ALA A 264 -1.51 1.05 4.12
N ARG A 265 -1.93 -0.22 4.04
CA ARG A 265 -1.31 -1.35 4.77
C ARG A 265 0.20 -1.48 4.54
N LYS A 266 0.70 -1.21 3.32
CA LYS A 266 2.15 -1.24 3.05
C LYS A 266 2.90 -0.12 3.79
N LEU A 267 2.28 1.05 3.92
CA LEU A 267 2.84 2.18 4.66
C LEU A 267 2.81 1.92 6.17
N LEU A 268 1.74 1.32 6.69
CA LEU A 268 1.62 0.96 8.11
C LEU A 268 2.70 -0.04 8.56
N ILE A 269 2.98 -1.06 7.75
CA ILE A 269 4.09 -2.01 8.01
C ILE A 269 5.42 -1.27 8.08
N ARG A 270 5.66 -0.31 7.18
CA ARG A 270 6.91 0.46 7.15
C ARG A 270 7.03 1.42 8.33
N ILE A 271 5.92 2.03 8.77
CA ILE A 271 5.87 2.83 10.00
C ILE A 271 6.26 1.99 11.22
N LEU A 272 5.67 0.79 11.38
CA LEU A 272 6.02 -0.12 12.49
C LEU A 272 7.51 -0.47 12.48
N TRP A 273 8.06 -0.78 11.31
CA TRP A 273 9.48 -1.10 11.16
C TRP A 273 10.39 0.09 11.50
N LEU A 274 10.06 1.30 11.07
CA LEU A 274 10.82 2.51 11.40
C LEU A 274 10.77 2.85 12.90
N ILE A 275 9.63 2.64 13.57
CA ILE A 275 9.50 2.83 15.02
C ILE A 275 10.34 1.81 15.81
N GLY A 276 10.51 0.58 15.30
CA GLY A 276 11.41 -0.41 15.91
C GLY A 276 12.90 -0.04 15.84
N MET A 277 13.27 0.91 14.98
CA MET A 277 14.65 1.42 14.85
C MET A 277 14.93 2.68 15.68
N ASP A 278 14.00 3.09 16.55
CA ASP A 278 14.09 4.37 17.26
C ASP A 278 15.20 4.42 18.33
N ASP A 279 15.72 5.63 18.53
CA ASP A 279 16.81 5.90 19.45
C ASP A 279 16.35 6.04 20.91
N ALA A 280 17.31 6.15 21.83
CA ALA A 280 16.99 6.34 23.25
C ALA A 280 16.25 7.66 23.54
N SER A 281 16.34 8.67 22.64
CA SER A 281 15.58 9.92 22.75
C SER A 281 14.21 9.88 22.07
N GLY A 282 13.82 8.77 21.44
CA GLY A 282 12.51 8.59 20.82
C GLY A 282 12.22 9.57 19.69
N THR A 283 13.19 9.81 18.80
CA THR A 283 13.07 10.80 17.72
C THR A 283 11.97 10.45 16.72
N ILE A 284 11.89 9.19 16.32
CA ILE A 284 10.90 8.69 15.36
C ILE A 284 9.52 8.60 16.04
N GLY A 285 9.48 8.11 17.28
CA GLY A 285 8.29 8.04 18.11
C GLY A 285 7.68 9.41 18.44
N ARG A 286 8.49 10.47 18.55
CA ARG A 286 8.01 11.86 18.66
C ARG A 286 7.31 12.33 17.37
N ALA A 287 7.75 11.89 16.19
CA ALA A 287 7.02 12.17 14.95
C ALA A 287 5.68 11.43 14.90
N PHE A 288 5.60 10.21 15.43
CA PHE A 288 4.34 9.48 15.57
C PHE A 288 3.37 10.17 16.56
N ASP A 289 3.84 10.58 17.74
CA ASP A 289 3.00 11.26 18.74
C ASP A 289 2.56 12.68 18.32
N SER A 290 3.34 13.37 17.48
CA SER A 290 2.98 14.70 16.97
C SER A 290 1.91 14.68 15.86
N PHE A 291 1.59 13.50 15.33
CA PHE A 291 0.56 13.34 14.28
C PHE A 291 -0.86 13.56 14.84
N LYS A 292 -1.48 14.67 14.43
CA LYS A 292 -2.85 15.07 14.80
C LYS A 292 -3.94 14.65 13.78
N GLY A 293 -3.58 13.87 12.75
CA GLY A 293 -4.54 13.42 11.73
C GLY A 293 -5.36 12.22 12.18
N ASP A 294 -6.42 11.90 11.42
CA ASP A 294 -7.22 10.70 11.65
C ASP A 294 -6.45 9.43 11.29
N ILE A 295 -6.16 8.63 12.32
CA ILE A 295 -5.57 7.31 12.16
C ILE A 295 -6.67 6.33 11.72
N SER A 296 -6.57 5.77 10.52
CA SER A 296 -7.55 4.80 10.00
C SER A 296 -7.48 3.47 10.76
N VAL A 297 -8.25 3.38 11.86
CA VAL A 297 -8.24 2.24 12.81
C VAL A 297 -8.45 0.89 12.11
N TRP A 298 -9.35 0.83 11.12
CA TRP A 298 -9.63 -0.38 10.33
C TRP A 298 -8.39 -0.93 9.59
N ASN A 299 -7.51 -0.06 9.09
CA ASN A 299 -6.29 -0.50 8.42
C ASN A 299 -5.26 -1.09 9.40
N TRP A 300 -5.35 -0.74 10.69
CA TRP A 300 -4.49 -1.27 11.76
C TRP A 300 -5.00 -2.59 12.34
N THR A 301 -6.29 -2.94 12.19
CA THR A 301 -6.85 -4.22 12.65
C THR A 301 -6.10 -5.43 12.08
N TYR A 302 -5.60 -5.35 10.85
CA TYR A 302 -4.77 -6.40 10.23
C TYR A 302 -3.40 -6.63 10.89
N PHE A 303 -2.98 -5.72 11.78
CA PHE A 303 -1.66 -5.72 12.43
C PHE A 303 -1.74 -5.89 13.94
N ILE A 304 -2.90 -6.29 14.49
CA ILE A 304 -3.05 -6.58 15.92
C ILE A 304 -2.02 -7.61 16.41
N PRO A 305 -1.73 -8.74 15.73
CA PRO A 305 -0.73 -9.70 16.21
C PRO A 305 0.68 -9.12 16.30
N GLN A 306 1.05 -8.25 15.34
CA GLN A 306 2.32 -7.54 15.33
C GLN A 306 2.38 -6.49 16.45
N LEU A 307 1.34 -5.68 16.62
CA LEU A 307 1.23 -4.71 17.71
C LEU A 307 1.32 -5.38 19.09
N LEU A 308 0.67 -6.54 19.27
CA LEU A 308 0.77 -7.34 20.49
C LEU A 308 2.17 -7.96 20.68
N SER A 309 2.92 -8.20 19.61
CA SER A 309 4.34 -8.58 19.69
C SER A 309 5.20 -7.38 20.12
N CYS A 310 4.94 -6.18 19.57
CA CYS A 310 5.61 -4.92 19.92
C CYS A 310 5.43 -4.54 21.41
N LEU A 311 4.36 -5.00 22.09
CA LEU A 311 4.22 -4.87 23.55
C LEU A 311 5.35 -5.55 24.34
N SER A 312 6.09 -6.48 23.72
CA SER A 312 7.23 -7.18 24.34
C SER A 312 8.53 -6.38 24.29
N ALA A 313 8.61 -5.34 23.45
CA ALA A 313 9.77 -4.48 23.29
C ALA A 313 9.54 -3.14 24.01
N PRO A 314 10.31 -2.79 25.07
CA PRO A 314 10.02 -1.61 25.90
C PRO A 314 9.95 -0.27 25.14
N ARG A 315 10.66 -0.12 24.02
CA ARG A 315 10.64 1.08 23.17
C ARG A 315 9.34 1.20 22.36
N GLU A 316 8.88 0.09 21.81
CA GLU A 316 7.70 0.04 20.93
C GLU A 316 6.39 -0.05 21.73
N ALA A 317 6.45 -0.65 22.93
CA ALA A 317 5.29 -0.96 23.77
C ALA A 317 4.39 0.25 24.06
N ARG A 318 4.96 1.45 24.26
CA ARG A 318 4.19 2.70 24.43
C ARG A 318 3.29 2.98 23.23
N TYR A 319 3.84 2.94 22.02
CA TYR A 319 3.15 3.26 20.77
C TYR A 319 2.14 2.17 20.41
N ALA A 320 2.55 0.91 20.56
CA ALA A 320 1.68 -0.25 20.36
C ALA A 320 0.48 -0.22 21.32
N LYS A 321 0.69 0.06 22.61
CA LYS A 321 -0.39 0.21 23.61
C LYS A 321 -1.35 1.34 23.26
N ALA A 322 -0.86 2.50 22.83
CA ALA A 322 -1.70 3.62 22.42
C ALA A 322 -2.57 3.28 21.18
N LEU A 323 -1.99 2.60 20.18
CA LEU A 323 -2.73 2.10 19.01
C LEU A 323 -3.76 1.03 19.40
N LEU A 324 -3.34 -0.01 20.14
CA LEU A 324 -4.23 -1.08 20.59
C LEU A 324 -5.38 -0.55 21.44
N THR A 325 -5.17 0.46 22.28
CA THR A 325 -6.25 1.11 23.05
C THR A 325 -7.26 1.82 22.13
N LYS A 326 -6.81 2.43 21.02
CA LYS A 326 -7.72 3.02 20.01
C LYS A 326 -8.46 1.95 19.21
N ILE A 327 -7.80 0.85 18.85
CA ILE A 327 -8.40 -0.29 18.12
C ILE A 327 -9.43 -0.99 19.00
N ALA A 328 -9.09 -1.26 20.27
CA ALA A 328 -9.96 -1.85 21.28
C ALA A 328 -11.29 -1.09 21.44
N LYS A 329 -11.26 0.24 21.42
CA LYS A 329 -12.47 1.07 21.51
C LYS A 329 -13.39 0.99 20.29
N ALA A 330 -12.84 0.75 19.10
CA ALA A 330 -13.60 0.65 17.85
C ALA A 330 -14.04 -0.79 17.52
N PHE A 331 -13.19 -1.76 17.83
CA PHE A 331 -13.36 -3.18 17.51
C PHE A 331 -13.02 -4.05 18.74
N PRO A 332 -13.81 -3.96 19.83
CA PRO A 332 -13.50 -4.62 21.09
C PRO A 332 -13.42 -6.14 20.93
N LYS A 333 -14.39 -6.76 20.24
CA LYS A 333 -14.45 -8.21 20.07
C LYS A 333 -13.21 -8.78 19.38
N THR A 334 -12.83 -8.24 18.22
CA THR A 334 -11.62 -8.66 17.48
C THR A 334 -10.35 -8.47 18.31
N THR A 335 -10.24 -7.37 19.05
CA THR A 335 -9.05 -7.11 19.88
C THR A 335 -8.98 -8.08 21.07
N ILE A 336 -10.11 -8.41 21.69
CA ILE A 336 -10.21 -9.35 22.80
C ILE A 336 -9.84 -10.77 22.35
N ASP A 337 -10.41 -11.23 21.23
CA ASP A 337 -10.19 -12.58 20.69
C ASP A 337 -8.71 -12.85 20.37
N GLU A 338 -7.96 -11.84 19.92
CA GLU A 338 -6.51 -11.94 19.65
C GLU A 338 -5.63 -11.69 20.88
N LEU A 339 -6.05 -10.83 21.82
CA LEU A 339 -5.30 -10.51 23.04
C LEU A 339 -5.26 -11.68 24.03
N PHE A 340 -6.34 -12.46 24.16
CA PHE A 340 -6.43 -13.59 25.10
C PHE A 340 -5.35 -14.67 24.88
N PRO A 341 -5.19 -15.24 23.67
CA PRO A 341 -4.14 -16.23 23.40
C PRO A 341 -2.73 -15.68 23.64
N GLN A 342 -2.49 -14.39 23.35
CA GLN A 342 -1.18 -13.77 23.49
C GLN A 342 -0.84 -13.52 24.97
N LYS A 343 -1.80 -13.10 25.79
CA LYS A 343 -1.68 -13.04 27.26
C LYS A 343 -1.34 -14.41 27.85
N GLN A 344 -2.05 -15.47 27.44
CA GLN A 344 -1.80 -16.83 27.95
C GLN A 344 -0.38 -17.32 27.60
N ARG A 345 0.11 -17.02 26.39
CA ARG A 345 1.49 -17.33 25.98
C ARG A 345 2.52 -16.59 26.83
N ALA A 346 2.32 -15.30 27.08
CA ALA A 346 3.22 -14.50 27.92
C ALA A 346 3.27 -15.01 29.37
N TYR A 347 2.12 -15.36 29.95
CA TYR A 347 2.03 -15.94 31.30
C TYR A 347 2.77 -17.29 31.40
N ASN A 348 2.54 -18.19 30.43
CA ASN A 348 3.19 -19.50 30.37
C ASN A 348 4.71 -19.39 30.15
N ALA A 349 5.18 -18.36 29.42
CA ALA A 349 6.61 -18.09 29.25
C ALA A 349 7.24 -17.54 30.54
N GLY A 350 6.55 -16.63 31.25
CA GLY A 350 7.01 -16.09 32.54
C GLY A 350 7.20 -17.17 33.61
N GLN A 351 6.27 -18.13 33.72
CA GLN A 351 6.43 -19.26 34.64
C GLN A 351 7.65 -20.14 34.33
N ARG A 352 8.02 -20.30 33.04
CA ARG A 352 9.22 -21.06 32.64
C ARG A 352 10.52 -20.31 32.87
N GLY A 353 10.50 -18.98 32.87
CA GLY A 353 11.69 -18.14 33.14
C GLY A 353 11.95 -17.89 34.64
N GLY A 354 10.90 -17.91 35.48
CA GLY A 354 10.99 -17.55 36.90
C GLY A 354 10.92 -18.72 37.89
N GLY A 355 10.96 -19.97 37.44
CA GLY A 355 10.53 -21.13 38.23
C GLY A 355 11.47 -22.35 38.21
N ALA A 356 12.73 -22.19 38.61
CA ALA A 356 13.62 -23.33 38.91
C ALA A 356 14.74 -23.00 39.93
N PRO A 357 14.44 -22.89 41.23
CA PRO A 357 15.48 -23.04 42.24
C PRO A 357 15.96 -24.50 42.25
N LEU A 358 17.19 -24.74 41.82
CA LEU A 358 17.91 -26.01 42.01
C LEU A 358 18.26 -26.18 43.51
N ASN A 359 17.25 -26.45 44.34
CA ASN A 359 17.42 -26.67 45.77
C ASN A 359 17.79 -28.13 46.04
N ASN A 360 19.05 -28.47 45.83
CA ASN A 360 19.58 -29.80 46.12
C ASN A 360 20.07 -29.86 47.58
N SER A 361 19.15 -30.08 48.53
CA SER A 361 19.44 -30.21 49.97
C SER A 361 18.37 -31.01 50.71
N THR A 362 18.27 -32.31 50.41
CA THR A 362 17.64 -33.28 51.31
C THR A 362 18.67 -33.75 52.33
N ASN A 363 18.65 -33.14 53.53
CA ASN A 363 19.28 -33.72 54.71
C ASN A 363 18.62 -35.06 55.01
N HIS A 364 19.40 -36.14 55.07
CA HIS A 364 18.99 -37.41 55.66
C HIS A 364 19.80 -37.63 56.94
N GLU A 365 19.11 -37.70 58.08
CA GLU A 365 19.72 -37.98 59.38
C GLU A 365 20.05 -39.48 59.52
N ASN A 366 21.14 -39.77 60.24
CA ASN A 366 21.53 -41.13 60.61
C ASN A 366 20.64 -41.69 61.74
N ASN A 367 20.17 -42.94 61.64
CA ASN A 367 20.68 -44.00 62.54
C ASN A 367 20.35 -45.46 62.12
N SER A 368 21.32 -46.35 62.37
CA SER A 368 21.20 -47.78 62.73
C SER A 368 20.29 -48.75 61.93
N SER A 369 20.92 -49.67 61.17
CA SER A 369 20.93 -51.12 61.48
C SER A 369 21.85 -51.92 60.53
N GLN A 370 22.21 -53.15 60.92
CA GLN A 370 23.30 -53.95 60.36
C GLN A 370 22.93 -54.72 59.08
N THR A 371 23.86 -54.85 58.11
CA THR A 371 24.53 -56.14 57.75
C THR A 371 25.51 -56.01 56.57
N GLN A 372 26.57 -56.82 56.60
CA GLN A 372 27.63 -57.02 55.58
C GLN A 372 27.21 -58.14 54.57
N PRO A 373 27.95 -58.50 53.47
CA PRO A 373 29.41 -58.39 53.28
C PRO A 373 29.98 -58.08 51.87
N ALA A 374 31.32 -57.84 51.83
CA ALA A 374 32.29 -58.04 50.72
C ALA A 374 32.07 -57.24 49.39
N SER A 375 33.06 -56.81 48.59
CA SER A 375 34.53 -56.98 48.50
C SER A 375 35.06 -55.95 47.45
N ALA A 376 36.33 -55.52 47.34
CA ALA A 376 37.56 -55.67 48.13
C ALA A 376 38.65 -54.65 47.62
N GLN A 377 39.84 -54.64 48.25
CA GLN A 377 41.14 -54.12 47.75
C GLN A 377 41.30 -52.60 47.51
N GLN A 378 42.09 -51.91 48.36
CA GLN A 378 43.54 -51.59 48.21
C GLN A 378 43.79 -50.33 47.35
N GLY A 379 44.52 -49.29 47.80
CA GLY A 379 45.14 -49.02 49.10
C GLY A 379 45.60 -47.55 49.17
N GLY A 380 45.85 -47.01 50.38
CA GLY A 380 46.44 -45.66 50.55
C GLY A 380 47.98 -45.70 50.60
N PRO A 381 48.66 -44.79 51.32
CA PRO A 381 48.22 -43.53 51.95
C PRO A 381 49.30 -42.41 51.73
N PRO A 382 49.62 -41.49 52.68
CA PRO A 382 48.84 -40.40 53.29
C PRO A 382 49.50 -38.99 53.13
N ASN A 383 48.98 -38.01 53.87
CA ASN A 383 49.68 -36.82 54.43
C ASN A 383 50.01 -35.66 53.47
N THR A 384 50.07 -34.40 53.91
CA THR A 384 50.05 -33.84 55.28
C THR A 384 49.03 -32.71 55.47
N SER A 385 48.49 -32.62 56.68
CA SER A 385 47.84 -31.43 57.24
C SER A 385 48.80 -30.24 57.41
N ALA A 386 48.34 -29.03 57.11
CA ALA A 386 48.82 -27.79 57.73
C ALA A 386 47.66 -26.79 57.84
N ASN A 387 47.50 -26.18 59.02
CA ASN A 387 46.37 -25.32 59.40
C ASN A 387 46.81 -23.81 59.33
N PRO A 388 46.04 -22.80 59.78
CA PRO A 388 45.83 -21.61 58.96
C PRO A 388 46.49 -20.34 59.51
N THR A 389 46.74 -19.35 58.65
CA THR A 389 47.02 -17.97 59.09
C THR A 389 46.32 -16.92 58.23
N GLN A 390 45.69 -16.01 58.97
CA GLN A 390 44.98 -14.80 58.58
C GLN A 390 45.74 -13.92 57.58
N ASN A 391 45.00 -13.14 56.79
CA ASN A 391 45.32 -11.73 56.62
C ASN A 391 44.05 -10.91 56.38
N VAL A 392 43.86 -9.89 57.22
CA VAL A 392 42.79 -8.89 57.09
C VAL A 392 43.37 -7.68 56.37
N ALA A 393 42.71 -7.26 55.29
CA ALA A 393 42.95 -5.96 54.66
C ALA A 393 41.61 -5.35 54.26
N THR A 394 41.38 -4.09 54.61
CA THR A 394 40.07 -3.41 54.54
C THR A 394 40.03 -2.30 53.50
N LEU A 395 38.84 -2.11 52.91
CA LEU A 395 38.35 -0.91 52.21
C LEU A 395 38.92 -0.64 50.78
N PRO A 396 38.20 0.11 49.90
CA PRO A 396 37.02 0.94 50.20
C PRO A 396 35.71 0.54 49.50
N ASN A 397 34.63 1.05 50.09
CA ASN A 397 33.23 0.83 49.74
C ASN A 397 32.79 1.78 48.60
N HIS A 398 32.31 1.25 47.47
CA HIS A 398 31.66 2.03 46.41
C HIS A 398 30.14 1.79 46.49
N PRO A 399 29.28 2.82 46.60
CA PRO A 399 27.84 2.62 46.70
C PRO A 399 27.29 2.03 45.38
N PRO A 400 26.43 1.00 45.43
CA PRO A 400 25.78 0.48 44.23
C PRO A 400 24.86 1.55 43.64
N GLN A 401 24.98 1.74 42.32
CA GLN A 401 24.23 2.74 41.57
C GLN A 401 22.72 2.46 41.62
N SER A 402 21.94 3.53 41.50
CA SER A 402 20.47 3.49 41.47
C SER A 402 19.96 2.56 40.38
N ILE A 403 19.35 1.45 40.78
CA ILE A 403 18.59 0.57 39.89
C ILE A 403 17.38 1.36 39.39
N THR A 404 17.39 1.75 38.12
CA THR A 404 16.17 2.17 37.43
C THR A 404 15.17 1.00 37.47
N PRO A 405 13.89 1.24 37.82
CA PRO A 405 12.93 0.15 37.94
C PRO A 405 12.82 -0.59 36.60
N PRO A 406 12.70 -1.93 36.60
CA PRO A 406 12.48 -2.68 35.37
C PRO A 406 11.21 -2.16 34.70
N GLY A 407 11.27 -1.98 33.38
CA GLY A 407 10.12 -1.54 32.60
C GLY A 407 8.94 -2.52 32.79
N PRO A 408 7.69 -2.01 32.81
CA PRO A 408 6.50 -2.83 33.05
C PRO A 408 6.45 -4.02 32.09
N PHE A 409 6.08 -5.18 32.61
CA PHE A 409 6.08 -6.41 31.84
C PHE A 409 4.98 -6.39 30.77
N PRO A 410 5.12 -7.14 29.66
CA PRO A 410 4.14 -7.11 28.56
C PRO A 410 2.72 -7.53 28.98
N PHE A 411 2.58 -8.30 30.06
CA PHE A 411 1.29 -8.66 30.63
C PHE A 411 0.57 -7.50 31.33
N GLU A 412 1.30 -6.57 31.96
CA GLU A 412 0.71 -5.40 32.64
C GLU A 412 0.09 -4.43 31.63
N HIS A 413 0.71 -4.31 30.45
CA HIS A 413 0.15 -3.57 29.33
C HIS A 413 -1.12 -4.23 28.75
N ALA A 414 -1.15 -5.55 28.66
CA ALA A 414 -2.34 -6.30 28.26
C ALA A 414 -3.49 -6.16 29.26
N ASP A 415 -3.19 -6.18 30.56
CA ASP A 415 -4.19 -6.05 31.62
C ASP A 415 -4.77 -4.64 31.75
N ASP A 416 -3.97 -3.59 31.52
CA ASP A 416 -4.48 -2.21 31.44
C ASP A 416 -5.40 -2.01 30.22
N ILE A 417 -5.02 -2.54 29.04
CA ILE A 417 -5.91 -2.52 27.86
C ILE A 417 -7.23 -3.27 28.16
N MET A 418 -7.17 -4.45 28.78
CA MET A 418 -8.36 -5.21 29.17
C MET A 418 -9.19 -4.50 30.26
N GLY A 419 -8.55 -3.76 31.17
CA GLY A 419 -9.20 -2.92 32.18
C GLY A 419 -9.95 -1.73 31.58
N THR A 420 -9.34 -1.02 30.62
CA THR A 420 -10.02 0.05 29.87
C THR A 420 -11.18 -0.47 29.02
N LEU A 421 -11.09 -1.70 28.51
CA LEU A 421 -12.21 -2.36 27.80
C LEU A 421 -13.36 -2.69 28.75
N LYS A 422 -13.09 -3.36 29.88
CA LYS A 422 -14.12 -3.74 30.87
C LYS A 422 -14.84 -2.55 31.52
N THR A 423 -14.16 -1.41 31.65
CA THR A 423 -14.76 -0.18 32.20
C THR A 423 -15.59 0.60 31.19
N GLN A 424 -15.35 0.45 29.88
CA GLN A 424 -16.14 1.10 28.82
C GLN A 424 -17.26 0.21 28.25
N PHE A 425 -17.08 -1.12 28.31
CA PHE A 425 -18.07 -2.12 27.90
C PHE A 425 -18.27 -3.13 29.04
N PRO A 426 -18.94 -2.75 30.14
CA PRO A 426 -19.44 -3.72 31.11
C PRO A 426 -20.43 -4.68 30.42
N SER A 427 -20.35 -5.96 30.79
CA SER A 427 -21.15 -7.06 30.23
C SER A 427 -22.65 -6.94 30.46
#